data_AF-A0A3D2JCM5-F1
#
_entry.id   AF-A0A3D2JCM5-F1
#
_cell.length_a   1.000
_cell.length_b   1.000
_cell.length_c   1.000
_cell.angle_alpha   90.00
_cell.angle_beta   90.00
_cell.angle_gamma   90.00
#
_symmetry.space_group_name_H-M   'P 1'
#
loop_
_entity.id
_entity.type
_entity.pdbx_description
1 polymer ?
#
loop_
_entity_poly.entity_id
_entity_poly.type
_entity_poly.pdbx_seq_one_letter_code
_entity_poly.pdbx_strand_id
1 'polypeptide(L)'
;MKQIATYQKLRGGYYTPEPIADFLAQWVVQHSNAHVLEPSCGDGILLYAATKTLIEHGAAFSDIPELVQGVEFDSQESRKASERLATIDSLPSVPIHNEDFFSYCYAHLSQKRYFDAVIGNPPFIRYQNFPEEQRKFAFYFMQLAGLHPSRLTNAWVPFLVTSSLLLKDTGRLAMVIPAELLQVNYAAELRYFLSNFYQSITIVTFKKLVFEG
;
A
#
# COMPACT_ATOMS: atom_id res chain seq x y z
N MET A 1 35.39 -1.45 -2.87
CA MET A 1 34.80 -0.60 -1.82
C MET A 1 33.38 -1.08 -1.57
N LYS A 2 33.02 -1.46 -0.34
CA LYS A 2 31.62 -1.73 0.03
C LYS A 2 30.86 -0.40 -0.08
N GLN A 3 29.94 -0.28 -1.04
CA GLN A 3 29.03 0.86 -1.09
C GLN A 3 28.30 0.94 0.25
N ILE A 4 28.43 2.09 0.92
CA ILE A 4 27.60 2.41 2.07
C ILE A 4 26.15 2.44 1.54
N ALA A 5 25.31 1.55 2.04
CA ALA A 5 23.91 1.49 1.63
C ALA A 5 23.26 2.85 1.93
N THR A 6 22.69 3.48 0.91
CA THR A 6 21.92 4.73 1.07
C THR A 6 20.75 4.49 2.02
N TYR A 7 20.35 5.53 2.75
CA TYR A 7 19.20 5.50 3.68
C TYR A 7 17.93 4.89 3.05
N GLN A 8 17.71 5.17 1.75
CA GLN A 8 16.63 4.58 0.93
C GLN A 8 16.75 3.04 0.78
N LYS A 9 17.96 2.54 0.48
CA LYS A 9 18.22 1.08 0.37
C LYS A 9 18.05 0.34 1.69
N LEU A 10 18.36 0.98 2.81
CA LEU A 10 18.18 0.40 4.15
C LEU A 10 16.69 0.26 4.53
N ARG A 11 15.83 1.08 3.91
CA ARG A 11 14.37 1.01 4.07
C ARG A 11 13.65 0.15 3.03
N GLY A 12 14.32 -0.11 1.90
CA GLY A 12 13.76 -0.80 0.74
C GLY A 12 12.49 -0.15 0.17
N GLY A 13 12.38 1.18 0.35
CA GLY A 13 11.38 2.00 -0.34
C GLY A 13 11.91 2.37 -1.73
N TYR A 14 11.13 2.06 -2.75
CA TYR A 14 11.35 2.52 -4.12
C TYR A 14 10.28 3.55 -4.43
N TYR A 15 10.67 4.75 -4.85
CA TYR A 15 9.68 5.76 -5.23
C TYR A 15 8.98 5.33 -6.51
N THR A 16 7.65 5.38 -6.49
CA THR A 16 6.83 5.05 -7.66
C THR A 16 6.90 6.20 -8.66
N PRO A 17 7.30 5.96 -9.92
CA PRO A 17 7.24 6.98 -10.95
C PRO A 17 5.82 7.51 -11.13
N GLU A 18 5.67 8.83 -11.32
CA GLU A 18 4.38 9.51 -11.46
C GLU A 18 3.45 8.87 -12.51
N PRO A 19 3.91 8.51 -13.73
CA PRO A 19 3.03 7.85 -14.70
C PRO A 19 2.46 6.50 -14.24
N ILE A 20 3.19 5.79 -13.37
CA ILE A 20 2.71 4.53 -12.79
C ILE A 20 1.71 4.83 -11.67
N ALA A 21 1.97 5.84 -10.84
CA ALA A 21 1.06 6.24 -9.78
C ALA A 21 -0.31 6.69 -10.34
N ASP A 22 -0.30 7.54 -11.37
CA ASP A 22 -1.51 8.01 -12.03
C ASP A 22 -2.30 6.86 -12.66
N PHE A 23 -1.62 5.95 -13.37
CA PHE A 23 -2.25 4.79 -13.98
C PHE A 23 -2.95 3.90 -12.95
N LEU A 24 -2.29 3.61 -11.82
CA LEU A 24 -2.87 2.80 -10.76
C LEU A 24 -4.06 3.51 -10.08
N ALA A 25 -3.93 4.82 -9.81
CA ALA A 25 -4.97 5.63 -9.20
C ALA A 25 -6.24 5.67 -10.05
N GLN A 26 -6.10 5.96 -11.36
CA GLN A 26 -7.21 5.97 -12.32
C GLN A 26 -7.95 4.63 -12.43
N TRP A 27 -7.22 3.51 -12.27
CA TRP A 27 -7.83 2.18 -12.35
C TRP A 27 -8.53 1.77 -11.04
N VAL A 28 -7.95 2.12 -9.89
CA VAL A 28 -8.42 1.65 -8.59
C VAL A 28 -9.53 2.51 -8.00
N VAL A 29 -9.46 3.84 -8.17
CA VAL A 29 -10.47 4.80 -7.73
C VAL A 29 -11.53 4.93 -8.82
N GLN A 30 -12.79 4.63 -8.51
CA GLN A 30 -13.85 4.52 -9.53
C GLN A 30 -15.04 5.46 -9.31
N HIS A 31 -15.08 6.16 -8.18
CA HIS A 31 -16.20 7.02 -7.80
C HIS A 31 -15.67 8.13 -6.89
N SER A 32 -16.33 9.28 -6.88
CA SER A 32 -15.97 10.45 -6.07
C SER A 32 -16.10 10.25 -4.57
N ASN A 33 -16.86 9.26 -4.11
CA ASN A 33 -17.04 8.94 -2.70
C ASN A 33 -16.32 7.65 -2.27
N ALA A 34 -15.36 7.18 -3.07
CA ALA A 34 -14.57 6.00 -2.74
C ALA A 34 -13.68 6.27 -1.52
N HIS A 35 -13.74 5.38 -0.54
CA HIS A 35 -12.81 5.38 0.58
C HIS A 35 -11.49 4.73 0.15
N VAL A 36 -10.41 5.49 0.19
CA VAL A 36 -9.08 5.16 -0.31
C VAL A 36 -8.10 4.99 0.84
N LEU A 37 -7.36 3.89 0.83
CA LEU A 37 -6.23 3.65 1.73
C LEU A 37 -4.93 3.51 0.94
N GLU A 38 -3.86 4.07 1.49
CA GLU A 38 -2.49 3.82 1.06
C GLU A 38 -1.64 3.36 2.27
N PRO A 39 -1.24 2.08 2.33
CA PRO A 39 -0.82 1.45 3.58
C PRO A 39 0.65 1.72 3.97
N SER A 40 1.45 2.29 3.08
CA SER A 40 2.88 2.55 3.30
C SER A 40 3.34 3.74 2.45
N CYS A 41 2.89 4.95 2.82
CA CYS A 41 2.77 6.03 1.86
C CYS A 41 4.04 6.68 1.34
N GLY A 42 5.19 6.45 1.98
CA GLY A 42 6.43 7.04 1.55
C GLY A 42 6.31 8.56 1.41
N ASP A 43 6.77 9.12 0.29
CA ASP A 43 6.63 10.54 -0.03
C ASP A 43 5.24 10.95 -0.54
N GLY A 44 4.27 10.05 -0.49
CA GLY A 44 2.86 10.30 -0.77
C GLY A 44 2.49 10.36 -2.26
N ILE A 45 3.34 9.91 -3.19
CA ILE A 45 3.03 10.01 -4.62
C ILE A 45 1.75 9.25 -5.02
N LEU A 46 1.52 8.06 -4.47
CA LEU A 46 0.32 7.26 -4.74
C LEU A 46 -0.92 7.86 -4.05
N LEU A 47 -0.77 8.32 -2.81
CA LEU A 47 -1.82 9.02 -2.07
C LEU A 47 -2.24 10.32 -2.78
N TYR A 48 -1.28 11.07 -3.31
CA TYR A 48 -1.51 12.27 -4.13
C TYR A 48 -2.27 11.94 -5.42
N ALA A 49 -1.83 10.93 -6.17
CA ALA A 49 -2.48 10.51 -7.41
C ALA A 49 -3.94 10.08 -7.15
N ALA A 50 -4.18 9.27 -6.12
CA ALA A 50 -5.53 8.84 -5.75
C ALA A 50 -6.43 10.00 -5.30
N THR A 51 -5.88 10.97 -4.55
CA THR A 51 -6.60 12.19 -4.16
C THR A 51 -7.01 13.02 -5.37
N LYS A 52 -6.09 13.20 -6.34
CA LYS A 52 -6.40 13.87 -7.60
C LYS A 52 -7.51 13.14 -8.36
N THR A 53 -7.42 11.82 -8.48
CA THR A 53 -8.44 11.03 -9.17
C THR A 53 -9.81 11.12 -8.50
N LEU A 54 -9.89 11.21 -7.17
CA LEU A 54 -11.17 11.47 -6.47
C LEU A 54 -11.76 12.83 -6.86
N ILE A 55 -10.93 13.88 -6.86
CA ILE A 55 -11.34 15.24 -7.23
C ILE A 55 -11.79 15.29 -8.69
N GLU A 56 -11.07 14.62 -9.60
CA GLU A 56 -11.43 14.49 -11.02
C GLU A 56 -12.78 13.76 -11.23
N HIS A 57 -13.10 12.78 -10.36
CA HIS A 57 -14.42 12.15 -10.34
C HIS A 57 -15.52 13.03 -9.70
N GLY A 58 -15.18 14.21 -9.16
CA GLY A 58 -16.11 15.17 -8.59
C GLY A 58 -16.25 15.11 -7.07
N ALA A 59 -15.27 14.57 -6.34
CA ALA A 59 -15.25 14.65 -4.89
C ALA A 59 -15.13 16.12 -4.43
N ALA A 60 -15.91 16.52 -3.44
CA ALA A 60 -15.74 17.83 -2.84
C ALA A 60 -14.45 17.84 -1.99
N PHE A 61 -13.71 18.96 -2.03
CA PHE A 61 -12.46 19.12 -1.28
C PHE A 61 -12.68 18.92 0.23
N SER A 62 -13.84 19.31 0.75
CA SER A 62 -14.25 19.12 2.14
C SER A 62 -14.35 17.65 2.57
N ASP A 63 -14.60 16.75 1.62
CA ASP A 63 -14.88 15.34 1.92
C ASP A 63 -13.59 14.51 1.88
N ILE A 64 -12.53 15.01 1.21
CA ILE A 64 -11.27 14.29 1.04
C ILE A 64 -10.67 13.77 2.37
N PRO A 65 -10.65 14.53 3.48
CA PRO A 65 -10.10 14.02 4.74
C PRO A 65 -10.83 12.79 5.31
N GLU A 66 -12.10 12.58 4.95
CA GLU A 66 -12.86 11.40 5.35
C GLU A 66 -12.69 10.25 4.35
N LEU A 67 -12.46 10.57 3.08
CA LEU A 67 -12.33 9.60 2.00
C LEU A 67 -10.92 9.03 1.86
N VAL A 68 -9.87 9.76 2.26
CA VAL A 68 -8.48 9.39 1.96
C VAL A 68 -7.68 9.21 3.22
N GLN A 69 -6.95 8.09 3.31
CA GLN A 69 -6.09 7.78 4.44
C GLN A 69 -4.74 7.23 4.00
N GLY A 70 -3.67 7.76 4.57
CA GLY A 70 -2.31 7.23 4.45
C GLY A 70 -1.80 6.64 5.76
N VAL A 71 -0.96 5.61 5.68
CA VAL A 71 -0.17 5.13 6.82
C VAL A 71 1.29 5.09 6.41
N GLU A 72 2.19 5.62 7.24
CA GLU A 72 3.63 5.60 6.98
C GLU A 72 4.41 5.53 8.28
N PHE A 73 5.26 4.52 8.42
CA PHE A 73 6.02 4.29 9.65
C PHE A 73 7.07 5.38 9.89
N ASP A 74 7.70 5.91 8.84
CA ASP A 74 8.71 6.94 8.98
C ASP A 74 8.14 8.37 9.08
N SER A 75 8.60 9.11 10.08
CA SER A 75 8.14 10.47 10.33
C SER A 75 8.62 11.50 9.29
N GLN A 76 9.73 11.25 8.60
CA GLN A 76 10.20 12.15 7.52
C GLN A 76 9.42 11.90 6.23
N GLU A 77 9.21 10.63 5.86
CA GLU A 77 8.39 10.28 4.69
C GLU A 77 6.93 10.72 4.88
N SER A 78 6.31 10.46 6.03
CA SER A 78 4.94 10.93 6.31
C SER A 78 4.80 12.46 6.22
N ARG A 79 5.85 13.22 6.60
CA ARG A 79 5.89 14.66 6.41
C ARG A 79 5.96 15.04 4.93
N LYS A 80 6.80 14.39 4.13
CA LYS A 80 6.87 14.62 2.68
C LYS A 80 5.53 14.33 2.00
N ALA A 81 4.84 13.26 2.40
CA ALA A 81 3.51 12.94 1.90
C ALA A 81 2.50 14.07 2.21
N SER A 82 2.54 14.61 3.43
CA SER A 82 1.70 15.75 3.83
C SER A 82 2.03 17.02 3.01
N GLU A 83 3.32 17.32 2.84
CA GLU A 83 3.80 18.45 2.04
C GLU A 83 3.40 18.31 0.56
N ARG A 84 3.47 17.10 0.01
CA ARG A 84 3.03 16.80 -1.36
C ARG A 84 1.54 17.05 -1.54
N LEU A 85 0.70 16.58 -0.62
CA LEU A 85 -0.75 16.82 -0.67
C LEU A 85 -1.09 18.31 -0.52
N ALA A 86 -0.33 19.05 0.29
CA ALA A 86 -0.49 20.50 0.45
C ALA A 86 -0.19 21.30 -0.84
N THR A 87 0.39 20.67 -1.87
CA THR A 87 0.53 21.31 -3.20
C THR A 87 -0.78 21.38 -3.98
N ILE A 88 -1.82 20.64 -3.56
CA ILE A 88 -3.16 20.76 -4.11
C ILE A 88 -3.82 21.97 -3.45
N ASP A 89 -4.01 23.03 -4.22
CA ASP A 89 -4.59 24.28 -3.73
C ASP A 89 -5.98 24.05 -3.12
N SER A 90 -6.27 24.72 -2.00
CA SER A 90 -7.52 24.61 -1.24
C SER A 90 -7.84 23.22 -0.65
N LEU A 91 -6.93 22.25 -0.72
CA LEU A 91 -7.13 20.92 -0.13
C LEU A 91 -6.99 20.97 1.39
N PRO A 92 -7.99 20.51 2.17
CA PRO A 92 -7.83 20.31 3.61
C PRO A 92 -6.78 19.25 3.91
N SER A 93 -6.24 19.25 5.13
CA SER A 93 -5.25 18.26 5.53
C SER A 93 -5.83 16.84 5.47
N VAL A 94 -5.17 15.97 4.71
CA VAL A 94 -5.50 14.55 4.62
C VAL A 94 -4.87 13.79 5.80
N PRO A 95 -5.58 12.86 6.44
CA PRO A 95 -5.01 12.01 7.48
C PRO A 95 -3.86 11.12 6.99
N ILE A 96 -2.68 11.30 7.58
CA ILE A 96 -1.52 10.41 7.43
C ILE A 96 -1.12 9.93 8.82
N HIS A 97 -1.28 8.63 9.08
CA HIS A 97 -0.95 8.01 10.36
C HIS A 97 0.51 7.62 10.39
N ASN A 98 1.29 8.29 11.25
CA ASN A 98 2.71 7.97 11.42
C ASN A 98 2.92 6.77 12.36
N GLU A 99 2.63 5.56 11.88
CA GLU A 99 2.68 4.30 12.66
C GLU A 99 3.02 3.10 11.75
N ASP A 100 3.33 1.95 12.35
CA ASP A 100 3.37 0.66 11.65
C ASP A 100 1.96 0.27 11.17
N PHE A 101 1.87 -0.08 9.88
CA PHE A 101 0.61 -0.42 9.23
C PHE A 101 -0.16 -1.57 9.88
N PHE A 102 0.53 -2.64 10.29
CA PHE A 102 -0.12 -3.80 10.86
C PHE A 102 -0.64 -3.53 12.27
N SER A 103 0.12 -2.77 13.05
CA SER A 103 -0.29 -2.29 14.38
C SER A 103 -1.52 -1.38 14.27
N TYR A 104 -1.49 -0.42 13.34
CA TYR A 104 -2.61 0.45 13.01
C TYR A 104 -3.86 -0.35 12.62
N CYS A 105 -3.72 -1.31 11.70
CA CYS A 105 -4.83 -2.14 11.25
C CYS A 105 -5.41 -2.98 12.40
N TYR A 106 -4.55 -3.56 13.24
CA TYR A 106 -5.00 -4.37 14.36
C TYR A 106 -5.82 -3.55 15.36
N ALA A 107 -5.35 -2.34 15.69
CA ALA A 107 -5.97 -1.46 16.67
C ALA A 107 -7.26 -0.80 16.15
N HIS A 108 -7.33 -0.44 14.86
CA HIS A 108 -8.39 0.43 14.34
C HIS A 108 -9.30 -0.24 13.31
N LEU A 109 -8.84 -1.28 12.61
CA LEU A 109 -9.50 -1.79 11.42
C LEU A 109 -9.86 -3.29 11.43
N SER A 110 -9.34 -4.08 12.38
CA SER A 110 -9.30 -5.56 12.36
C SER A 110 -10.63 -6.32 12.26
N GLN A 111 -11.78 -5.64 12.25
CA GLN A 111 -13.11 -6.25 12.17
C GLN A 111 -14.03 -5.64 11.11
N LYS A 112 -13.51 -4.75 10.27
CA LYS A 112 -14.35 -3.96 9.38
C LYS A 112 -13.71 -3.85 7.99
N ARG A 113 -14.54 -4.08 6.98
CA ARG A 113 -14.24 -3.84 5.57
C ARG A 113 -14.66 -2.41 5.24
N TYR A 114 -13.69 -1.56 4.93
CA TYR A 114 -13.90 -0.11 4.87
C TYR A 114 -13.63 0.51 3.51
N PHE A 115 -12.69 -0.05 2.76
CA PHE A 115 -12.13 0.67 1.62
C PHE A 115 -12.73 0.19 0.31
N ASP A 116 -13.08 1.16 -0.53
CA ASP A 116 -13.47 0.94 -1.92
C ASP A 116 -12.21 0.79 -2.80
N ALA A 117 -11.11 1.43 -2.41
CA ALA A 117 -9.84 1.36 -3.10
C ALA A 117 -8.67 1.26 -2.13
N VAL A 118 -7.74 0.34 -2.39
CA VAL A 118 -6.43 0.32 -1.74
C VAL A 118 -5.36 0.42 -2.82
N ILE A 119 -4.48 1.42 -2.70
CA ILE A 119 -3.36 1.63 -3.61
C ILE A 119 -2.06 1.48 -2.82
N GLY A 120 -0.94 1.08 -3.43
CA GLY A 120 0.32 1.03 -2.68
C GLY A 120 1.56 0.55 -3.43
N ASN A 121 2.72 0.85 -2.86
CA ASN A 121 3.99 0.25 -3.22
C ASN A 121 4.67 -0.21 -1.92
N PRO A 122 4.32 -1.41 -1.41
CA PRO A 122 4.81 -1.86 -0.12
C PRO A 122 6.33 -2.03 -0.10
N PRO A 123 6.98 -2.02 1.08
CA PRO A 123 8.42 -2.10 1.19
C PRO A 123 8.98 -3.46 0.70
N PHE A 124 10.06 -3.43 -0.09
CA PHE A 124 10.67 -4.62 -0.67
C PHE A 124 11.85 -5.14 0.17
N ILE A 125 11.62 -5.33 1.46
CA ILE A 125 12.62 -5.83 2.42
C ILE A 125 12.23 -7.18 3.02
N ARG A 126 13.24 -8.00 3.33
CA ARG A 126 13.02 -9.24 4.08
C ARG A 126 12.67 -8.92 5.54
N TYR A 127 11.69 -9.64 6.10
CA TYR A 127 11.18 -9.44 7.47
C TYR A 127 12.18 -9.69 8.62
N GLN A 128 13.42 -10.08 8.31
CA GLN A 128 14.43 -10.41 9.31
C GLN A 128 14.81 -9.20 10.19
N ASN A 129 14.53 -7.98 9.72
CA ASN A 129 14.86 -6.73 10.43
C ASN A 129 13.68 -6.06 11.14
N PHE A 130 12.46 -6.63 11.09
CA PHE A 130 11.30 -6.05 11.77
C PHE A 130 11.29 -6.39 13.27
N PRO A 131 10.95 -5.42 14.15
CA PRO A 131 10.62 -5.68 15.55
C PRO A 131 9.57 -6.78 15.70
N GLU A 132 9.70 -7.58 16.75
CA GLU A 132 8.86 -8.77 16.96
C GLU A 132 7.36 -8.45 17.05
N GLU A 133 7.01 -7.32 17.66
CA GLU A 133 5.62 -6.85 17.77
C GLU A 133 4.97 -6.55 16.41
N GLN A 134 5.68 -5.89 15.49
CA GLN A 134 5.15 -5.60 14.14
C GLN A 134 4.90 -6.89 13.35
N ARG A 135 5.79 -7.87 13.51
CA ARG A 135 5.66 -9.19 12.88
C ARG A 135 4.47 -9.97 13.41
N LYS A 136 4.12 -9.82 14.70
CA LYS A 136 2.97 -10.50 15.31
C LYS A 136 1.67 -10.11 14.60
N PHE A 137 1.43 -8.83 14.36
CA PHE A 137 0.20 -8.37 13.69
C PHE A 137 0.18 -8.70 12.20
N ALA A 138 1.32 -8.59 11.52
CA ALA A 138 1.42 -9.04 10.13
C ALA A 138 1.08 -10.53 9.99
N PHE A 139 1.60 -11.37 10.89
CA PHE A 139 1.33 -12.81 10.88
C PHE A 139 -0.13 -13.12 11.23
N TYR A 140 -0.72 -12.37 12.16
CA TYR A 140 -2.14 -12.47 12.49
C TYR A 140 -3.02 -12.29 11.25
N PHE A 141 -2.82 -11.21 10.46
CA PHE A 141 -3.60 -10.99 9.24
C PHE A 141 -3.36 -12.05 8.17
N MET A 142 -2.13 -12.52 8.02
CA MET A 142 -1.83 -13.63 7.12
C MET A 142 -2.58 -14.91 7.51
N GLN A 143 -2.62 -15.24 8.81
CA GLN A 143 -3.34 -16.40 9.32
C GLN A 143 -4.86 -16.26 9.17
N LEU A 144 -5.42 -15.06 9.36
CA LEU A 144 -6.83 -14.79 9.07
C LEU A 144 -7.19 -15.06 7.61
N ALA A 145 -6.25 -14.80 6.69
CA ALA A 145 -6.39 -15.11 5.27
C ALA A 145 -6.09 -16.59 4.92
N GLY A 146 -5.77 -17.44 5.91
CA GLY A 146 -5.46 -18.85 5.72
C GLY A 146 -4.03 -19.16 5.27
N LEU A 147 -3.10 -18.20 5.38
CA LEU A 147 -1.69 -18.40 5.07
C LEU A 147 -0.90 -18.83 6.31
N HIS A 148 0.19 -19.56 6.09
CA HIS A 148 1.15 -19.98 7.10
C HIS A 148 2.46 -19.20 6.94
N PRO A 149 2.56 -18.00 7.56
CA PRO A 149 3.74 -17.16 7.40
C PRO A 149 5.00 -17.78 8.00
N SER A 150 6.15 -17.49 7.40
CA SER A 150 7.47 -17.85 7.94
C SER A 150 8.36 -16.61 8.08
N ARG A 151 9.45 -16.72 8.83
CA ARG A 151 10.44 -15.61 8.98
C ARG A 151 11.18 -15.28 7.68
N LEU A 152 11.00 -16.07 6.61
CA LEU A 152 11.56 -15.83 5.29
C LEU A 152 10.63 -15.01 4.37
N THR A 153 9.39 -14.76 4.80
CA THR A 153 8.40 -14.01 4.03
C THR A 153 8.88 -12.57 3.79
N ASN A 154 8.75 -12.11 2.55
CA ASN A 154 9.08 -10.73 2.16
C ASN A 154 7.98 -9.76 2.64
N ALA A 155 8.34 -8.53 3.01
CA ALA A 155 7.42 -7.62 3.67
C ALA A 155 6.19 -7.25 2.83
N TRP A 156 6.33 -7.17 1.51
CA TRP A 156 5.20 -6.89 0.61
C TRP A 156 4.05 -7.91 0.70
N VAL A 157 4.30 -9.14 1.15
CA VAL A 157 3.27 -10.19 1.25
C VAL A 157 2.19 -9.86 2.28
N PRO A 158 2.50 -9.65 3.58
CA PRO A 158 1.47 -9.28 4.54
C PRO A 158 0.82 -7.93 4.23
N PHE A 159 1.52 -6.98 3.60
CA PHE A 159 0.90 -5.73 3.13
C PHE A 159 -0.21 -6.02 2.12
N LEU A 160 0.07 -6.85 1.11
CA LEU A 160 -0.91 -7.25 0.10
C LEU A 160 -2.10 -8.00 0.71
N VAL A 161 -1.85 -8.93 1.62
CA VAL A 161 -2.89 -9.72 2.30
C VAL A 161 -3.76 -8.84 3.19
N THR A 162 -3.15 -8.07 4.08
CA THR A 162 -3.86 -7.20 5.02
C THR A 162 -4.70 -6.17 4.26
N SER A 163 -4.13 -5.54 3.23
CA SER A 163 -4.85 -4.61 2.36
C SER A 163 -6.05 -5.25 1.67
N SER A 164 -5.92 -6.51 1.22
CA SER A 164 -7.04 -7.25 0.65
C SER A 164 -8.15 -7.46 1.66
N LEU A 165 -7.82 -7.85 2.90
CA LEU A 165 -8.80 -8.09 3.97
C LEU A 165 -9.61 -6.84 4.36
N LEU A 166 -9.04 -5.65 4.17
CA LEU A 166 -9.68 -4.36 4.50
C LEU A 166 -10.64 -3.83 3.43
N LEU A 167 -10.63 -4.43 2.23
CA LEU A 167 -11.55 -4.04 1.15
C LEU A 167 -12.99 -4.43 1.46
N LYS A 168 -13.93 -3.58 1.03
CA LYS A 168 -15.33 -3.99 0.82
C LYS A 168 -15.42 -5.09 -0.24
N ASP A 169 -16.56 -5.77 -0.30
CA ASP A 169 -16.81 -6.85 -1.26
C ASP A 169 -16.64 -6.41 -2.72
N THR A 170 -16.89 -5.13 -3.00
CA THR A 170 -16.75 -4.50 -4.34
C THR A 170 -15.46 -3.70 -4.49
N GLY A 171 -14.59 -3.72 -3.47
CA GLY A 171 -13.38 -2.91 -3.43
C GLY A 171 -12.30 -3.40 -4.40
N ARG A 172 -11.38 -2.51 -4.76
CA ARG A 172 -10.26 -2.78 -5.67
C ARG A 172 -8.93 -2.55 -4.99
N LEU A 173 -7.93 -3.35 -5.37
CA LEU A 173 -6.55 -3.18 -4.93
C LEU A 173 -5.62 -3.02 -6.13
N ALA A 174 -4.76 -2.00 -6.08
CA ALA A 174 -3.74 -1.73 -7.07
C ALA A 174 -2.38 -1.56 -6.39
N MET A 175 -1.44 -2.48 -6.62
CA MET A 175 -0.13 -2.43 -5.99
C MET A 175 1.02 -2.68 -6.95
N VAL A 176 2.11 -1.96 -6.72
CA VAL A 176 3.42 -2.30 -7.29
C VAL A 176 4.04 -3.39 -6.40
N ILE A 177 4.26 -4.58 -6.95
CA ILE A 177 4.88 -5.69 -6.22
C ILE A 177 5.97 -6.37 -7.04
N PRO A 178 6.95 -7.03 -6.40
CA PRO A 178 8.00 -7.73 -7.13
C PRO A 178 7.45 -8.88 -7.98
N ALA A 179 8.07 -9.11 -9.15
CA ALA A 179 7.75 -10.27 -10.01
C ALA A 179 7.98 -11.63 -9.32
N GLU A 180 8.65 -11.61 -8.15
CA GLU A 180 8.81 -12.73 -7.23
C GLU A 180 7.48 -13.47 -6.97
N LEU A 181 6.34 -12.75 -6.92
CA LEU A 181 4.99 -13.33 -6.81
C LEU A 181 4.75 -14.52 -7.75
N LEU A 182 5.26 -14.43 -8.98
CA LEU A 182 5.05 -15.42 -10.03
C LEU A 182 5.99 -16.62 -9.94
N GLN A 183 7.11 -16.50 -9.22
CA GLN A 183 8.23 -17.45 -9.33
C GLN A 183 8.45 -18.28 -8.06
N VAL A 184 8.16 -17.73 -6.87
CA VAL A 184 8.56 -18.38 -5.62
C VAL A 184 7.52 -19.33 -5.06
N ASN A 185 8.00 -20.42 -4.46
CA ASN A 185 7.18 -21.46 -3.86
C ASN A 185 6.43 -20.99 -2.62
N TYR A 186 7.02 -20.12 -1.79
CA TYR A 186 6.32 -19.58 -0.61
C TYR A 186 5.12 -18.70 -1.01
N ALA A 187 5.10 -18.18 -2.23
CA ALA A 187 3.96 -17.44 -2.76
C ALA A 187 2.85 -18.36 -3.31
N ALA A 188 2.97 -19.70 -3.20
CA ALA A 188 1.89 -20.60 -3.62
C ALA A 188 0.61 -20.39 -2.80
N GLU A 189 0.73 -20.30 -1.47
CA GLU A 189 -0.41 -19.96 -0.61
C GLU A 189 -0.95 -18.56 -0.89
N LEU A 190 -0.06 -17.59 -1.15
CA LEU A 190 -0.46 -16.24 -1.52
C LEU A 190 -1.23 -16.22 -2.85
N ARG A 191 -0.76 -16.91 -3.89
CA ARG A 191 -1.46 -17.02 -5.17
C ARG A 191 -2.81 -17.71 -4.99
N TYR A 192 -2.86 -18.78 -4.19
CA TYR A 192 -4.12 -19.44 -3.85
C TYR A 192 -5.09 -18.48 -3.15
N PHE A 193 -4.63 -17.74 -2.16
CA PHE A 193 -5.42 -16.70 -1.50
C PHE A 193 -5.94 -15.68 -2.51
N LEU A 194 -5.08 -15.06 -3.31
CA LEU A 194 -5.46 -14.04 -4.28
C LEU A 194 -6.50 -14.57 -5.29
N SER A 195 -6.28 -15.76 -5.85
CA SER A 195 -7.18 -16.37 -6.84
C SER A 195 -8.56 -16.74 -6.27
N ASN A 196 -8.66 -17.02 -4.98
CA ASN A 196 -9.95 -17.27 -4.32
C ASN A 196 -10.60 -15.99 -3.79
N PHE A 197 -9.80 -14.97 -3.45
CA PHE A 197 -10.28 -13.73 -2.85
C PHE A 197 -10.81 -12.75 -3.91
N TYR A 198 -10.14 -12.66 -5.06
CA TYR A 198 -10.50 -11.71 -6.12
C TYR A 198 -11.24 -12.39 -7.27
N GLN A 199 -12.30 -11.75 -7.76
CA GLN A 199 -13.03 -12.20 -8.95
C GLN A 199 -12.17 -12.10 -10.23
N SER A 200 -11.31 -11.09 -10.31
CA SER A 200 -10.43 -10.85 -11.47
C SER A 200 -9.10 -10.28 -11.01
N ILE A 201 -8.00 -10.77 -11.61
CA ILE A 201 -6.65 -10.28 -11.35
C ILE A 201 -6.00 -9.92 -12.68
N THR A 202 -5.49 -8.70 -12.78
CA THR A 202 -4.72 -8.21 -13.92
C THR A 202 -3.28 -7.99 -13.48
N ILE A 203 -2.33 -8.57 -14.21
CA ILE A 203 -0.89 -8.40 -13.96
C ILE A 203 -0.30 -7.62 -15.13
N VAL A 204 0.27 -6.45 -14.83
CA VAL A 204 0.98 -5.62 -15.81
C VAL A 204 2.48 -5.75 -15.56
N THR A 205 3.22 -6.17 -16.59
CA THR A 205 4.68 -6.38 -16.52
C THR A 205 5.41 -5.45 -17.49
N PHE A 206 6.58 -4.97 -17.08
CA PHE A 206 7.42 -4.11 -17.92
C PHE A 206 8.56 -4.91 -18.56
N LYS A 207 8.88 -4.58 -19.83
CA LYS A 207 10.03 -5.16 -20.55
C LYS A 207 11.38 -4.57 -20.11
N LYS A 208 11.36 -3.41 -19.46
CA LYS A 208 12.54 -2.65 -19.01
C LYS A 208 12.38 -2.31 -17.54
N LEU A 209 13.51 -2.06 -16.86
CA LEU A 209 13.51 -1.54 -15.49
C LEU A 209 12.85 -0.15 -15.49
N VAL A 210 11.87 0.05 -14.63
CA VAL A 210 11.12 1.33 -14.50
C VAL A 210 11.38 2.05 -13.18
N PHE A 211 12.00 1.37 -12.21
CA PHE A 211 12.41 1.96 -10.94
C PHE A 211 13.92 2.17 -10.96
N GLU A 212 14.38 3.39 -10.72
CA GLU A 212 15.80 3.68 -10.50
C GLU A 212 16.18 3.17 -9.09
N GLY A 213 17.29 2.42 -8.97
CA GLY A 213 17.70 1.74 -7.74
C GLY A 213 18.99 2.24 -7.11
#